data_AF-D3AKZ3-F1
#
_entry.id   AF-D3AKZ3-F1
#
_cell.length_a   1.000
_cell.length_b   1.000
_cell.length_c   1.000
_cell.angle_alpha   90.00
_cell.angle_beta   90.00
_cell.angle_gamma   90.00
#
_symmetry.space_group_name_H-M   'P 1'
#
loop_
_entity.id
_entity.type
_entity.pdbx_description
1 polymer ?
#
loop_
_entity_poly.entity_id
_entity_poly.type
_entity_poly.pdbx_seq_one_letter_code
_entity_poly.pdbx_strand_id
1 'polypeptide(L)'
;MQTPLKNAVISLVLHIIVLCVMLFGFKMGIYSVVYSNILFALFMCILNGMAISRYLNYRQEMKKTFILPTIASGIMGGAAYGVYQLVHMTLKSNTIGVLLAIAVAVIVYGILLLKLRCVDEVELSGMPGGTKLVRIAQKCHLM
;
A
#
# COMPACT_ATOMS: atom_id res chain seq x y z
N MET A 1 11.03 -10.95 -26.43
CA MET A 1 11.15 -10.25 -25.13
C MET A 1 11.01 -8.72 -25.30
N GLN A 2 9.87 -8.20 -25.74
CA GLN A 2 9.63 -6.75 -25.94
C GLN A 2 8.27 -6.27 -25.40
N THR A 3 7.49 -7.17 -24.81
CA THR A 3 6.15 -6.89 -24.30
C THR A 3 6.07 -5.99 -23.07
N PRO A 4 6.99 -6.01 -22.09
CA PRO A 4 6.94 -5.01 -21.02
C PRO A 4 7.21 -3.60 -21.55
N LEU A 5 8.08 -3.46 -22.55
CA LEU A 5 8.38 -2.18 -23.18
C LEU A 5 7.17 -1.64 -23.95
N LYS A 6 6.47 -2.49 -24.71
CA LYS A 6 5.26 -2.10 -25.45
C LYS A 6 4.13 -1.67 -24.51
N ASN A 7 3.94 -2.36 -23.39
CA ASN A 7 2.95 -2.00 -22.38
C ASN A 7 3.31 -0.71 -21.62
N ALA A 8 4.60 -0.49 -21.34
CA ALA A 8 5.09 0.76 -20.75
C ALA A 8 4.84 1.96 -21.67
N VAL A 9 5.09 1.81 -22.98
CA VAL A 9 4.80 2.86 -23.98
C VAL A 9 3.30 3.15 -24.06
N ILE A 10 2.44 2.12 -24.05
CA ILE A 10 0.98 2.31 -24.04
C ILE A 10 0.53 3.04 -22.77
N SER A 11 1.09 2.69 -21.61
CA SER A 11 0.77 3.34 -20.34
C SER A 11 1.22 4.80 -20.32
N LEU A 12 2.39 5.10 -20.90
CA LEU A 12 2.92 6.45 -21.03
C LEU A 12 2.01 7.32 -21.91
N VAL A 13 1.56 6.80 -23.06
CA VAL A 13 0.62 7.51 -23.94
C VAL A 13 -0.71 7.77 -23.22
N LEU A 14 -1.22 6.78 -22.49
CA LEU A 14 -2.47 6.91 -21.75
C LEU A 14 -2.35 7.93 -20.60
N HIS A 15 -1.20 8.00 -19.92
CA HIS A 15 -0.93 9.04 -18.93
C HIS A 15 -0.91 10.44 -19.53
N ILE A 16 -0.26 10.63 -20.69
CA ILE A 16 -0.23 11.93 -21.37
C ILE A 16 -1.65 12.37 -21.74
N ILE A 17 -2.50 11.45 -22.20
CA ILE A 17 -3.91 11.76 -22.52
C ILE A 17 -4.67 12.17 -21.25
N VAL A 18 -4.56 11.40 -20.17
CA VAL A 18 -5.23 11.70 -18.89
C VAL A 18 -4.73 13.03 -18.30
N LEU A 19 -3.43 13.29 -18.37
CA LEU A 19 -2.81 14.54 -17.94
C LEU A 19 -3.38 15.72 -18.72
N CYS A 20 -3.44 15.63 -20.05
CA CYS A 20 -4.04 16.68 -20.88
C CYS A 20 -5.52 16.91 -20.53
N VAL A 21 -6.31 15.84 -20.34
CA VAL A 21 -7.73 15.97 -19.98
C VAL A 21 -7.90 16.62 -18.59
N MET A 22 -7.13 16.21 -17.59
CA MET A 22 -7.22 16.80 -16.24
C MET A 22 -6.67 18.23 -16.18
N LEU A 23 -5.65 18.56 -16.97
CA LEU A 23 -5.02 19.88 -16.98
C LEU A 23 -5.89 20.90 -17.75
N PHE A 24 -6.33 20.57 -18.95
CA PHE A 24 -7.10 21.47 -19.81
C PHE A 24 -8.61 21.45 -19.54
N GLY A 25 -9.17 20.30 -19.15
CA GLY A 25 -10.61 20.15 -18.88
C GLY A 25 -11.01 20.60 -17.47
N PHE A 26 -10.33 20.10 -16.44
CA PHE A 26 -10.71 20.34 -15.04
C PHE A 26 -10.09 21.60 -14.42
N LYS A 27 -9.12 22.25 -15.07
CA LYS A 27 -8.43 23.47 -14.60
C LYS A 27 -7.98 23.40 -13.12
N MET A 28 -7.60 22.22 -12.64
CA MET A 28 -7.19 21.98 -11.25
C MET A 28 -5.71 22.33 -10.97
N GLY A 29 -5.05 23.07 -11.87
CA GLY A 29 -3.67 23.55 -11.68
C GLY A 29 -2.69 22.42 -11.33
N ILE A 30 -1.99 22.57 -10.19
CA ILE A 30 -0.98 21.61 -9.71
C ILE A 30 -1.62 20.26 -9.30
N TYR A 31 -2.87 20.26 -8.83
CA TYR A 31 -3.55 19.02 -8.42
C TYR A 31 -3.81 18.09 -9.61
N SER A 32 -4.04 18.64 -10.81
CA SER A 32 -4.17 17.83 -12.04
C SER A 32 -2.96 16.95 -12.28
N VAL A 33 -1.76 17.46 -11.99
CA VAL A 33 -0.50 16.71 -12.15
C VAL A 33 -0.40 15.57 -11.14
N VAL A 34 -0.76 15.82 -9.88
CA VAL A 34 -0.74 14.82 -8.81
C VAL A 34 -1.69 13.67 -9.12
N TYR A 35 -2.95 13.98 -9.48
CA TYR A 35 -3.94 12.95 -9.82
C TYR A 35 -3.56 12.18 -11.08
N SER A 36 -3.05 12.85 -12.10
CA SER A 36 -2.60 12.18 -13.33
C SER A 36 -1.43 11.24 -13.10
N ASN A 37 -0.53 11.57 -12.16
CA ASN A 37 0.58 10.70 -11.79
C ASN A 37 0.12 9.47 -10.97
N ILE A 38 -0.85 9.65 -10.08
CA ILE A 38 -1.47 8.51 -9.36
C ILE A 38 -2.15 7.55 -10.35
N LEU A 39 -2.90 8.10 -11.30
CA LEU A 39 -3.55 7.30 -12.35
C LEU A 39 -2.52 6.60 -13.24
N PHE A 40 -1.41 7.25 -13.57
CA PHE A 40 -0.32 6.62 -14.32
C PHE A 40 0.30 5.44 -13.59
N ALA A 41 0.63 5.59 -12.31
CA ALA A 41 1.14 4.49 -11.51
C ALA A 41 0.15 3.32 -11.48
N LEU A 42 -1.15 3.61 -11.37
CA LEU A 42 -2.23 2.63 -11.47
C LEU A 42 -2.24 1.90 -12.82
N PHE A 43 -2.24 2.65 -13.93
CA PHE A 43 -2.23 2.06 -15.27
C PHE A 43 -0.97 1.22 -15.53
N MET A 44 0.19 1.69 -15.09
CA MET A 44 1.45 0.94 -15.18
C MET A 44 1.36 -0.37 -14.40
N CYS A 45 0.88 -0.34 -13.15
CA CYS A 45 0.72 -1.55 -12.34
C CYS A 45 -0.24 -2.57 -12.99
N ILE A 46 -1.37 -2.11 -13.54
CA ILE A 46 -2.36 -2.97 -14.20
C ILE A 46 -1.80 -3.57 -15.49
N LEU A 47 -1.27 -2.73 -16.38
CA LEU A 47 -0.74 -3.14 -17.69
C LEU A 47 0.48 -4.06 -17.55
N ASN A 48 1.33 -3.81 -16.57
CA ASN A 48 2.49 -4.67 -16.28
C ASN A 48 2.05 -6.00 -15.64
N GLY A 49 1.12 -5.96 -14.68
CA GLY A 49 0.55 -7.16 -14.05
C GLY A 49 -0.14 -8.09 -15.06
N MET A 50 -0.93 -7.52 -15.98
CA MET A 50 -1.55 -8.27 -17.08
C MET A 50 -0.52 -8.90 -18.04
N ALA A 51 0.59 -8.20 -18.29
CA ALA A 51 1.68 -8.75 -19.11
C ALA A 51 2.30 -9.97 -18.42
N ILE A 52 2.65 -9.84 -17.13
CA ILE A 52 3.26 -10.92 -16.36
C ILE A 52 2.33 -12.13 -16.28
N SER A 53 1.03 -11.93 -16.00
CA SER A 53 0.06 -13.01 -15.93
C SER A 53 -0.07 -13.79 -17.25
N ARG A 54 -0.04 -13.08 -18.40
CA ARG A 54 -0.12 -13.70 -19.73
C ARG A 54 1.14 -14.47 -20.12
N TYR A 55 2.32 -14.03 -19.70
CA TYR A 55 3.60 -14.67 -20.07
C TYR A 55 4.02 -15.80 -19.14
N LEU A 56 3.68 -15.71 -17.85
CA LEU A 56 4.13 -16.67 -16.84
C LEU A 56 3.05 -17.66 -16.38
N ASN A 57 1.82 -17.60 -16.90
CA ASN A 57 0.67 -18.37 -16.40
C ASN A 57 0.52 -18.30 -14.86
N TYR A 58 0.88 -17.15 -14.30
CA TYR A 58 0.92 -16.96 -12.85
C TYR A 58 -0.50 -16.61 -12.36
N ARG A 59 -1.07 -17.45 -11.50
CA ARG A 59 -2.27 -17.12 -10.73
C ARG A 59 -1.87 -16.09 -9.69
N GLN A 60 -2.15 -14.83 -9.98
CA GLN A 60 -1.96 -13.73 -9.05
C GLN A 60 -2.74 -14.02 -7.77
N GLU A 61 -2.05 -14.19 -6.64
CA GLU A 61 -2.60 -14.42 -5.29
C GLU A 61 -3.30 -13.15 -4.78
N MET A 62 -4.31 -12.67 -5.52
CA MET A 62 -5.00 -11.38 -5.28
C MET A 62 -5.54 -11.26 -3.86
N LYS A 63 -5.90 -12.38 -3.24
CA LYS A 63 -6.36 -12.43 -1.86
C LYS A 63 -5.25 -12.02 -0.88
N LYS A 64 -4.09 -12.68 -0.94
CA LYS A 64 -2.95 -12.38 -0.05
C LYS A 64 -2.28 -11.05 -0.38
N THR A 65 -2.18 -10.66 -1.65
CA THR A 65 -1.41 -9.46 -2.03
C THR A 65 -2.21 -8.15 -1.99
N PHE A 66 -3.52 -8.18 -2.24
CA PHE A 66 -4.33 -6.95 -2.31
C PHE A 66 -5.40 -6.87 -1.24
N ILE A 67 -6.20 -7.92 -1.06
CA ILE A 67 -7.38 -7.86 -0.18
C ILE A 67 -6.96 -7.76 1.29
N LEU A 68 -6.05 -8.63 1.73
CA LEU A 68 -5.57 -8.64 3.11
C LEU A 68 -4.86 -7.32 3.50
N PRO A 69 -3.92 -6.78 2.71
CA PRO A 69 -3.29 -5.49 3.00
C PRO A 69 -4.26 -4.31 2.97
N THR A 70 -5.28 -4.33 2.09
CA THR A 70 -6.28 -3.26 2.02
C THR A 70 -7.15 -3.23 3.28
N ILE A 71 -7.61 -4.39 3.75
CA ILE A 71 -8.39 -4.49 5.00
C ILE A 71 -7.52 -4.08 6.19
N ALA A 72 -6.27 -4.55 6.26
CA ALA A 72 -5.33 -4.17 7.31
C ALA A 72 -5.07 -2.66 7.33
N SER A 73 -4.92 -2.04 6.16
CA SER A 73 -4.74 -0.60 6.01
C SER A 73 -5.99 0.19 6.46
N GLY A 74 -7.19 -0.32 6.18
CA GLY A 74 -8.44 0.28 6.64
C GLY A 74 -8.56 0.29 8.17
N ILE A 75 -8.25 -0.85 8.82
CA ILE A 75 -8.28 -0.97 10.28
C ILE A 75 -7.18 -0.11 10.91
N MET A 76 -5.99 -0.09 10.33
CA MET A 76 -4.90 0.81 10.74
C MET A 76 -5.32 2.28 10.68
N GLY A 77 -5.95 2.70 9.59
CA GLY A 77 -6.44 4.08 9.43
C GLY A 77 -7.47 4.46 10.48
N GLY A 78 -8.41 3.55 10.78
CA GLY A 78 -9.38 3.74 11.86
C GLY A 78 -8.73 3.85 13.25
N ALA A 79 -7.76 2.98 13.54
CA ALA A 79 -7.02 3.02 14.81
C ALA A 79 -6.19 4.30 14.95
N ALA A 80 -5.49 4.71 13.88
CA ALA A 80 -4.69 5.95 13.87
C ALA A 80 -5.57 7.19 14.08
N TYR A 81 -6.73 7.26 13.43
CA TYR A 81 -7.70 8.33 13.61
C TYR A 81 -8.24 8.37 15.05
N GLY A 82 -8.59 7.20 15.61
CA GLY A 82 -9.04 7.08 16.99
C GLY A 82 -7.99 7.57 17.99
N VAL A 83 -6.72 7.14 17.84
CA VAL A 83 -5.62 7.56 18.71
C VAL A 83 -5.34 9.06 18.57
N TYR A 84 -5.32 9.58 17.35
CA TYR A 84 -5.11 11.00 17.11
C TYR A 84 -6.21 11.84 17.80
N GLN A 85 -7.48 11.46 17.65
CA GLN A 85 -8.61 12.17 18.27
C GLN A 85 -8.52 12.14 19.81
N LEU A 86 -8.15 10.99 20.39
CA LEU A 86 -8.03 10.80 21.84
C LEU A 86 -6.87 11.62 22.43
N VAL A 87 -5.73 11.65 21.76
CA VAL A 87 -4.55 12.42 22.19
C VAL A 87 -4.75 13.92 21.95
N HIS A 88 -5.43 14.30 20.87
CA HIS A 88 -5.74 15.69 20.58
C HIS A 88 -6.69 16.30 21.62
N MET A 89 -7.69 15.52 22.08
CA MET A 89 -8.58 15.95 23.18
C MET A 89 -7.87 16.08 24.54
N THR A 90 -6.82 15.31 24.80
CA THR A 90 -6.18 15.25 26.13
C THR A 90 -4.96 16.15 26.27
N LEU A 91 -4.07 16.21 25.27
CA LEU A 91 -2.79 16.92 25.39
C LEU A 91 -2.74 18.27 24.68
N LYS A 92 -3.72 18.65 23.83
CA LYS A 92 -3.73 19.88 23.00
C LYS A 92 -2.45 20.12 22.15
N SER A 93 -1.53 19.16 22.11
CA SER A 93 -0.26 19.23 21.40
C SER A 93 -0.30 18.32 20.19
N ASN A 94 -0.30 18.94 19.01
CA ASN A 94 -0.52 18.25 17.74
C ASN A 94 0.64 17.30 17.38
N THR A 95 1.86 17.69 17.68
CA THR A 95 3.08 16.94 17.33
C THR A 95 3.13 15.60 18.05
N ILE A 96 2.81 15.59 19.35
CA ILE A 96 2.81 14.37 20.17
C ILE A 96 1.68 13.44 19.73
N GLY A 97 0.50 13.99 19.41
CA GLY A 97 -0.63 13.22 18.90
C GLY A 97 -0.34 12.49 17.58
N VAL A 98 0.32 13.16 16.64
CA VAL A 98 0.73 12.53 15.37
C VAL A 98 1.76 11.44 15.60
N LEU A 99 2.78 11.69 16.43
CA LEU A 99 3.84 10.72 16.70
C LEU A 99 3.31 9.43 17.33
N LEU A 100 2.38 9.57 18.28
CA LEU A 100 1.73 8.45 18.95
C LEU A 100 0.78 7.70 18.00
N ALA A 101 0.03 8.43 17.16
CA ALA A 101 -0.83 7.82 16.15
C ALA A 101 -0.03 7.00 15.13
N ILE A 102 1.13 7.50 14.68
CA ILE A 102 2.03 6.77 13.78
C ILE A 102 2.58 5.51 14.46
N ALA A 103 3.05 5.63 15.71
CA ALA A 103 3.57 4.49 16.46
C ALA A 103 2.52 3.38 16.61
N VAL A 104 1.28 3.74 16.97
CA VAL A 104 0.18 2.78 17.08
C VAL A 104 -0.19 2.20 15.71
N ALA A 105 -0.23 3.02 14.65
CA ALA A 105 -0.53 2.56 13.30
C ALA A 105 0.46 1.48 12.82
N VAL A 106 1.77 1.68 13.04
CA VAL A 106 2.81 0.71 12.67
C VAL A 106 2.62 -0.62 13.42
N ILE A 107 2.34 -0.56 14.73
CA ILE A 107 2.10 -1.75 15.55
C ILE A 107 0.83 -2.47 15.09
N VAL A 108 -0.27 -1.75 14.90
CA VAL A 108 -1.56 -2.30 14.47
C VAL A 108 -1.41 -2.98 13.10
N TYR A 109 -0.78 -2.31 12.14
CA TYR A 109 -0.57 -2.88 10.81
C TYR A 109 0.30 -4.14 10.84
N GLY A 110 1.40 -4.13 11.60
CA GLY A 110 2.25 -5.30 11.78
C GLY A 110 1.51 -6.49 12.40
N ILE A 111 0.72 -6.25 13.46
CA ILE A 111 -0.11 -7.26 14.12
C ILE A 111 -1.16 -7.83 13.14
N LEU A 112 -1.84 -6.97 12.38
CA LEU A 112 -2.86 -7.39 11.41
C LEU A 112 -2.28 -8.23 10.28
N LEU A 113 -1.11 -7.86 9.73
CA LEU A 113 -0.46 -8.64 8.69
C LEU A 113 -0.07 -10.06 9.15
N LEU A 114 0.43 -10.18 10.39
CA LEU A 114 0.77 -11.47 10.99
C LEU A 114 -0.50 -12.30 11.27
N LYS A 115 -1.52 -11.69 11.89
CA LYS A 115 -2.77 -12.39 12.25
C LYS A 115 -3.58 -12.83 11.03
N LEU A 116 -3.53 -12.06 9.94
CA LEU A 116 -4.19 -12.41 8.68
C LEU A 116 -3.40 -13.47 7.87
N ARG A 117 -2.24 -13.95 8.37
CA ARG A 117 -1.31 -14.85 7.63
C ARG A 117 -0.97 -14.30 6.25
N CYS A 118 -0.84 -12.97 6.16
CA CYS A 118 -0.44 -12.30 4.95
C CYS A 118 1.05 -12.54 4.67
N VAL A 119 1.83 -12.81 5.73
CA VAL A 119 3.24 -13.19 5.67
C VAL A 119 3.44 -14.44 6.51
N ASP A 120 3.89 -15.53 5.87
CA ASP A 120 4.16 -16.80 6.56
C ASP A 120 5.51 -16.75 7.32
N GLU A 121 5.68 -17.56 8.37
CA GLU A 121 6.93 -17.63 9.15
C GLU A 121 8.17 -17.90 8.28
N VAL A 122 7.99 -18.66 7.21
CA VAL A 122 9.03 -18.98 6.24
C VAL A 122 9.40 -17.76 5.39
N GLU A 123 8.44 -16.91 5.04
CA GLU A 123 8.68 -15.65 4.32
C GLU A 123 9.33 -14.61 5.22
N LEU A 124 8.87 -14.52 6.48
CA LEU A 124 9.43 -13.60 7.47
C LEU A 124 10.86 -14.00 7.83
N SER A 125 11.15 -15.29 8.02
CA SER A 125 12.50 -15.79 8.33
C SER A 125 13.49 -15.68 7.15
N GLY A 126 12.99 -15.59 5.92
CA GLY A 126 13.79 -15.29 4.74
C GLY A 126 14.27 -13.84 4.65
N MET A 127 13.70 -12.92 5.44
CA MET A 127 14.12 -11.51 5.46
C MET A 127 15.29 -11.26 6.43
N PRO A 128 16.24 -10.37 6.09
CA PRO A 128 17.32 -10.01 7.01
C PRO A 128 16.76 -9.42 8.32
N GLY A 129 16.98 -10.12 9.43
CA GLY A 129 16.44 -9.75 10.76
C GLY A 129 15.04 -10.29 11.08
N GLY A 130 14.40 -10.99 10.15
CA GLY A 130 13.03 -11.49 10.32
C GLY A 130 12.87 -12.62 11.33
N THR A 131 13.93 -13.37 11.63
CA THR A 131 13.93 -14.35 12.74
C THR A 131 13.69 -13.71 14.11
N LYS A 132 14.10 -12.44 14.33
CA LYS A 132 13.76 -11.69 15.56
C LYS A 132 12.28 -11.30 15.59
N LEU A 133 11.73 -10.90 14.44
CA LEU A 133 10.31 -10.56 14.28
C LEU A 133 9.41 -11.79 14.50
N VAL A 134 9.77 -12.95 13.95
CA VAL A 134 9.07 -14.23 14.19
C VAL A 134 9.05 -14.56 15.68
N ARG A 135 10.19 -14.42 16.37
CA ARG A 135 10.28 -14.72 17.81
C ARG A 135 9.43 -13.78 18.68
N ILE A 136 9.26 -12.52 18.26
CA ILE A 136 8.35 -11.56 18.92
C ILE A 136 6.90 -11.90 18.61
N ALA A 137 6.57 -12.23 17.36
CA ALA A 137 5.23 -12.62 16.94
C ALA A 137 4.74 -13.89 17.66
N GLN A 138 5.60 -14.90 17.79
CA GLN A 138 5.33 -16.12 18.57
C GLN A 138 5.13 -15.82 20.07
N LYS A 139 5.96 -14.95 20.67
CA LYS A 139 5.79 -14.53 22.07
C LYS A 139 4.46 -13.80 22.33
N CYS A 140 3.94 -13.09 21.32
CA CYS A 140 2.66 -12.43 21.38
C CYS A 140 1.47 -13.34 21.01
N HIS A 141 1.68 -14.65 20.85
CA HIS A 141 0.65 -15.64 20.47
C HIS A 141 -0.08 -15.30 19.15
N LEU A 142 0.61 -14.56 18.28
CA LEU A 142 0.04 -14.02 17.05
C LEU A 142 0.19 -14.96 15.84
N MET A 143 0.94 -16.04 16.01
CA MET A 143 1.24 -17.10 15.03
C MET A 143 0.93 -18.47 15.65
#